data_AF-X1K610-F1
#
_entry.id   AF-X1K610-F1
#
_cell.length_a   1.000
_cell.length_b   1.000
_cell.length_c   1.000
_cell.angle_alpha   90.00
_cell.angle_beta   90.00
_cell.angle_gamma   90.00
#
_symmetry.space_group_name_H-M   'P 1'
#
loop_
_entity.id
_entity.type
_entity.pdbx_description
1 polymer ?
#
loop_
_entity_poly.entity_id
_entity_poly.type
_entity_poly.pdbx_seq_one_letter_code
_entity_poly.pdbx_strand_id
1 'polypeptide(L)'
;IRPLQRPTSSIDIVLNDKVCSSTKTWNWQQGSMLSWLGEDCSSFIYNDFDGQKYVSKIVNTQTLRTIILDYPIYQVSSDVTFALSLNFARLAKLRPDYGYFNIDFSNIKKIDRNDGIFRVDLENSTQKLIVSFQDLLELFPKPSMEGAWHKVNHIDIAPDNKRFMFLHRWLDNKGQKFSRLITADVNGSDLYVLADEDMVSHCAWKNSFEIIAWARK
;
A
#
# COMPACT_ATOMS: atom_id res chain seq x y z
N ILE A 1 4.94 12.20 20.50
CA ILE A 1 5.45 12.13 19.11
C ILE A 1 5.06 13.46 18.46
N ARG A 2 6.02 14.30 18.05
CA ARG A 2 5.68 15.55 17.34
C ARG A 2 4.84 15.16 16.11
N PRO A 3 3.69 15.80 15.83
CA PRO A 3 2.99 15.54 14.60
C PRO A 3 3.95 15.91 13.47
N LEU A 4 4.34 14.92 12.66
CA LEU A 4 5.10 15.22 11.46
C LEU A 4 4.29 16.22 10.64
N GLN A 5 4.97 17.25 10.19
CA GLN A 5 4.37 18.27 9.36
C GLN A 5 3.86 17.58 8.09
N ARG A 6 2.57 17.75 7.81
CA ARG A 6 1.95 17.22 6.60
C ARG A 6 2.73 17.77 5.41
N PRO A 7 3.20 16.93 4.47
CA PRO A 7 3.77 17.44 3.24
C PRO A 7 2.69 18.24 2.50
N THR A 8 2.88 19.55 2.41
CA THR A 8 1.97 20.48 1.71
C THR A 8 2.51 20.94 0.37
N SER A 9 3.81 20.74 0.13
CA SER A 9 4.48 21.05 -1.13
C SER A 9 4.33 19.91 -2.14
N SER A 10 4.31 20.25 -3.41
CA SER A 10 4.57 19.27 -4.47
C SER A 10 6.03 18.83 -4.43
N ILE A 11 6.30 17.62 -4.93
CA ILE A 11 7.63 17.16 -5.30
C ILE A 11 7.69 16.95 -6.80
N ASP A 12 8.85 17.22 -7.38
CA ASP A 12 9.12 16.97 -8.79
C ASP A 12 9.63 15.54 -8.99
N ILE A 13 9.24 14.94 -10.10
CA ILE A 13 9.78 13.69 -10.61
C ILE A 13 10.75 14.09 -11.73
N VAL A 14 12.01 13.71 -11.54
CA VAL A 14 13.11 14.12 -12.41
C VAL A 14 13.70 12.89 -13.09
N LEU A 15 13.84 12.96 -14.41
CA LEU A 15 14.48 11.95 -15.24
C LEU A 15 15.58 12.62 -16.05
N ASN A 16 16.84 12.16 -15.89
CA ASN A 16 18.02 12.72 -16.57
C ASN A 16 18.11 14.26 -16.40
N ASP A 17 18.04 14.72 -15.15
CA ASP A 17 18.07 16.14 -14.74
C ASP A 17 16.95 17.02 -15.31
N LYS A 18 15.91 16.43 -15.89
CA LYS A 18 14.73 17.13 -16.40
C LYS A 18 13.51 16.77 -15.57
N VAL A 19 12.78 17.79 -15.12
CA VAL A 19 11.46 17.60 -14.51
C VAL A 19 10.51 17.05 -15.58
N CYS A 20 10.08 15.80 -15.40
CA CYS A 20 9.15 15.13 -16.31
C CYS A 20 7.73 15.08 -15.77
N SER A 21 7.57 15.18 -14.44
CA SER A 21 6.26 15.32 -13.81
C SER A 21 6.39 15.89 -12.38
N SER A 22 5.27 16.05 -11.69
CA SER A 22 5.20 16.39 -10.27
C SER A 22 3.97 15.76 -9.61
N THR A 23 3.99 15.71 -8.27
CA THR A 23 2.88 15.17 -7.46
C THR A 23 2.77 15.90 -6.14
N LYS A 24 1.54 16.06 -5.65
CA LYS A 24 1.23 16.55 -4.30
C LYS A 24 0.88 15.43 -3.34
N THR A 25 1.01 14.18 -3.77
CA THR A 25 0.62 12.99 -3.04
C THR A 25 1.85 12.14 -2.77
N TRP A 26 2.49 12.44 -1.65
CA TRP A 26 3.71 11.75 -1.24
C TRP A 26 3.83 11.68 0.28
N ASN A 27 4.70 10.79 0.75
CA ASN A 27 5.08 10.69 2.14
C ASN A 27 6.60 10.47 2.28
N TRP A 28 7.13 10.67 3.49
CA TRP A 28 8.57 10.63 3.74
C TRP A 28 9.20 9.23 3.62
N GLN A 29 8.42 8.17 3.78
CA GLN A 29 8.94 6.79 3.76
C GLN A 29 8.91 6.16 2.37
N GLN A 30 7.97 6.56 1.53
CA GLN A 30 7.62 5.86 0.30
C GLN A 30 7.46 6.79 -0.91
N GLY A 31 7.62 8.10 -0.72
CA GLY A 31 7.35 9.08 -1.75
C GLY A 31 5.90 8.95 -2.26
N SER A 32 5.73 8.99 -3.57
CA SER A 32 4.45 8.81 -4.27
C SER A 32 4.19 7.37 -4.73
N MET A 33 4.85 6.36 -4.13
CA MET A 33 4.87 4.97 -4.61
C MET A 33 5.35 4.84 -6.06
N LEU A 34 6.30 5.69 -6.48
CA LEU A 34 6.83 5.66 -7.83
C LEU A 34 7.43 4.28 -8.15
N SER A 35 7.04 3.70 -9.29
CA SER A 35 7.53 2.40 -9.77
C SER A 35 7.76 2.45 -11.28
N TRP A 36 8.84 1.82 -11.74
CA TRP A 36 9.06 1.58 -13.17
C TRP A 36 8.09 0.53 -13.69
N LEU A 37 7.66 0.69 -14.94
CA LEU A 37 6.80 -0.25 -15.64
C LEU A 37 7.54 -0.89 -16.80
N GLY A 38 7.43 -2.22 -16.90
CA GLY A 38 8.03 -3.02 -17.97
C GLY A 38 9.53 -3.19 -17.80
N GLU A 39 10.08 -4.21 -18.46
CA GLU A 39 11.53 -4.49 -18.43
C GLU A 39 12.35 -3.39 -19.14
N ASP A 40 11.74 -2.69 -20.09
CA ASP A 40 12.37 -1.62 -20.86
C ASP A 40 12.38 -0.27 -20.12
N CYS A 41 11.75 -0.19 -18.94
CA CYS A 41 11.57 1.04 -18.16
C CYS A 41 11.07 2.23 -19.02
N SER A 42 10.27 1.95 -20.05
CA SER A 42 9.77 2.96 -20.98
C SER A 42 8.70 3.85 -20.35
N SER A 43 8.14 3.43 -19.23
CA SER A 43 7.16 4.20 -18.47
C SER A 43 7.38 4.04 -16.96
N PHE A 44 6.87 4.98 -16.19
CA PHE A 44 6.79 4.87 -14.73
C PHE A 44 5.39 5.25 -14.26
N ILE A 45 4.96 4.69 -13.14
CA ILE A 45 3.70 5.01 -12.47
C ILE A 45 3.96 5.63 -11.11
N TYR A 46 3.11 6.54 -10.69
CA TYR A 46 3.14 7.11 -9.34
C TYR A 46 1.76 7.62 -8.93
N ASN A 47 1.54 7.84 -7.63
CA ASN A 47 0.29 8.37 -7.09
C ASN A 47 0.23 9.89 -7.14
N ASP A 48 -0.97 10.41 -7.40
CA ASP A 48 -1.28 11.83 -7.37
C ASP A 48 -2.69 12.07 -6.81
N PHE A 49 -3.08 13.34 -6.75
CA PHE A 49 -4.42 13.76 -6.34
C PHE A 49 -5.01 14.67 -7.42
N ASP A 50 -6.16 14.29 -7.97
CA ASP A 50 -6.83 15.02 -9.06
C ASP A 50 -7.66 16.22 -8.56
N GLY A 51 -7.70 16.46 -7.25
CA GLY A 51 -8.56 17.46 -6.61
C GLY A 51 -9.75 16.86 -5.87
N GLN A 52 -10.10 15.61 -6.14
CA GLN A 52 -11.24 14.92 -5.54
C GLN A 52 -10.84 13.58 -4.91
N LYS A 53 -10.05 12.78 -5.62
CA LYS A 53 -9.63 11.44 -5.20
C LYS A 53 -8.14 11.21 -5.46
N TYR A 54 -7.60 10.21 -4.79
CA TYR A 54 -6.27 9.71 -5.11
C TYR A 54 -6.35 8.94 -6.43
N VAL A 55 -5.41 9.23 -7.32
CA VAL A 55 -5.26 8.62 -8.64
C VAL A 55 -3.83 8.13 -8.78
N SER A 56 -3.55 7.41 -9.86
CA SER A 56 -2.17 7.17 -10.29
C SER A 56 -1.97 7.60 -11.74
N LYS A 57 -0.75 8.01 -12.06
CA LYS A 57 -0.36 8.53 -13.37
C LYS A 57 0.75 7.66 -13.93
N ILE A 58 0.53 7.09 -15.12
CA ILE A 58 1.53 6.40 -15.91
C ILE A 58 2.11 7.39 -16.91
N VAL A 59 3.41 7.60 -16.89
CA VAL A 59 4.11 8.55 -17.76
C VAL A 59 5.11 7.82 -18.63
N ASN A 60 4.99 7.98 -19.94
CA ASN A 60 5.99 7.49 -20.88
C ASN A 60 7.25 8.37 -20.83
N THR A 61 8.42 7.75 -20.71
CA THR A 61 9.69 8.46 -20.51
C THR A 61 10.18 9.22 -21.74
N GLN A 62 9.78 8.79 -22.94
CA GLN A 62 10.22 9.40 -24.20
C GLN A 62 9.25 10.50 -24.65
N THR A 63 7.96 10.21 -24.61
CA THR A 63 6.93 11.12 -25.15
C THR A 63 6.32 12.04 -24.09
N LEU A 64 6.56 11.78 -22.80
CA LEU A 64 5.92 12.45 -21.66
C LEU A 64 4.39 12.39 -21.68
N ARG A 65 3.82 11.44 -22.44
CA ARG A 65 2.37 11.22 -22.45
C ARG A 65 1.97 10.58 -21.14
N THR A 66 0.87 11.06 -20.57
CA THR A 66 0.36 10.61 -19.27
C THR A 66 -0.98 9.92 -19.44
N ILE A 67 -1.12 8.73 -18.86
CA ILE A 67 -2.39 8.02 -18.66
C ILE A 67 -2.74 8.10 -17.18
N ILE A 68 -4.00 8.37 -16.87
CA ILE A 68 -4.49 8.48 -15.48
C ILE A 68 -5.35 7.25 -15.18
N LEU A 69 -5.06 6.60 -14.05
CA LEU A 69 -5.89 5.56 -13.47
C LEU A 69 -6.64 6.12 -12.27
N ASP A 70 -7.90 5.69 -12.13
CA ASP A 70 -8.84 6.22 -11.14
C ASP A 70 -8.57 5.82 -9.68
N TYR A 71 -7.42 5.17 -9.41
CA TYR A 71 -7.06 4.61 -8.13
C TYR A 71 -5.56 4.79 -7.85
N PRO A 72 -5.15 4.99 -6.57
CA PRO A 72 -3.75 4.94 -6.21
C PRO A 72 -3.26 3.50 -6.21
N ILE A 73 -1.95 3.33 -6.32
CA ILE A 73 -1.25 2.05 -6.26
C ILE A 73 -0.31 2.00 -5.04
N TYR A 74 -0.02 0.80 -4.58
CA TYR A 74 1.01 0.53 -3.59
C TYR A 74 2.15 -0.28 -4.22
N GLN A 75 1.83 -1.30 -5.00
CA GLN A 75 2.86 -2.05 -5.73
C GLN A 75 2.30 -2.63 -7.01
N VAL A 76 3.10 -2.57 -8.06
CA VAL A 76 2.76 -3.09 -9.39
C VAL A 76 3.30 -4.51 -9.54
N SER A 77 2.57 -5.38 -10.22
CA SER A 77 3.04 -6.71 -10.60
C SER A 77 4.19 -6.61 -11.60
N SER A 78 5.08 -7.61 -11.63
CA SER A 78 6.23 -7.59 -12.53
C SER A 78 5.84 -7.64 -14.01
N ASP A 79 4.67 -8.21 -14.32
CA ASP A 79 4.10 -8.26 -15.67
C ASP A 79 3.24 -7.04 -16.05
N VAL A 80 3.11 -6.06 -15.15
CA VAL A 80 2.36 -4.81 -15.36
C VAL A 80 0.87 -5.04 -15.68
N THR A 81 0.31 -6.19 -15.31
CA THR A 81 -1.12 -6.47 -15.53
C THR A 81 -2.01 -5.96 -14.38
N PHE A 82 -1.47 -5.86 -13.16
CA PHE A 82 -2.22 -5.37 -12.01
C PHE A 82 -1.32 -4.63 -11.02
N ALA A 83 -1.97 -3.94 -10.09
CA ALA A 83 -1.34 -3.42 -8.90
C ALA A 83 -2.14 -3.79 -7.65
N LEU A 84 -1.49 -3.79 -6.51
CA LEU A 84 -2.16 -3.82 -5.20
C LEU A 84 -2.16 -2.42 -4.62
N SER A 85 -3.19 -2.12 -3.83
CA SER A 85 -3.41 -0.83 -3.19
C SER A 85 -4.03 -0.98 -1.81
N LEU A 86 -4.11 0.12 -1.08
CA LEU A 86 -4.69 0.22 0.25
C LEU A 86 -5.24 1.63 0.50
N ASN A 87 -5.91 1.81 1.63
CA ASN A 87 -6.40 3.12 2.03
C ASN A 87 -5.28 4.00 2.66
N PHE A 88 -4.70 4.89 1.85
CA PHE A 88 -3.67 5.84 2.30
C PHE A 88 -4.18 6.86 3.34
N ALA A 89 -5.48 7.17 3.37
CA ALA A 89 -6.05 8.05 4.40
C ALA A 89 -6.10 7.35 5.77
N ARG A 90 -6.37 6.04 5.80
CA ARG A 90 -6.22 5.22 7.00
C ARG A 90 -4.77 5.20 7.49
N LEU A 91 -3.81 5.08 6.58
CA LEU A 91 -2.39 5.21 6.93
C LEU A 91 -2.07 6.61 7.49
N ALA A 92 -2.60 7.68 6.92
CA ALA A 92 -2.37 9.03 7.45
C ALA A 92 -2.86 9.18 8.90
N LYS A 93 -3.98 8.55 9.25
CA LYS A 93 -4.52 8.53 10.62
C LYS A 93 -3.66 7.70 11.58
N LEU A 94 -3.25 6.49 11.17
CA LEU A 94 -2.66 5.48 12.07
C LEU A 94 -1.13 5.39 11.99
N ARG A 95 -0.53 5.99 10.97
CA ARG A 95 0.92 6.10 10.76
C ARG A 95 1.24 7.20 9.73
N PRO A 96 1.24 8.47 10.16
CA PRO A 96 1.47 9.62 9.30
C PRO A 96 2.67 9.50 8.33
N ASP A 97 3.73 8.79 8.72
CA ASP A 97 4.92 8.56 7.88
C ASP A 97 4.64 7.88 6.53
N TYR A 98 3.56 7.10 6.41
CA TYR A 98 3.21 6.28 5.24
C TYR A 98 1.87 6.69 4.60
N GLY A 99 1.22 7.73 5.11
CA GLY A 99 -0.09 8.16 4.66
C GLY A 99 -0.04 9.31 3.67
N TYR A 100 -1.16 9.54 2.98
CA TYR A 100 -1.38 10.75 2.17
C TYR A 100 -2.37 11.69 2.84
N PHE A 101 -2.18 12.99 2.65
CA PHE A 101 -2.87 14.04 3.41
C PHE A 101 -3.81 14.91 2.58
N ASN A 102 -3.92 14.66 1.27
CA ASN A 102 -4.80 15.42 0.37
C ASN A 102 -6.29 15.20 0.66
N ILE A 103 -6.69 14.04 1.21
CA ILE A 103 -8.06 13.71 1.60
C ILE A 103 -8.18 13.71 3.12
N ASP A 104 -9.30 14.24 3.64
CA ASP A 104 -9.60 14.21 5.06
C ASP A 104 -9.79 12.76 5.57
N PHE A 105 -9.15 12.45 6.69
CA PHE A 105 -9.18 11.13 7.34
C PHE A 105 -9.91 11.15 8.69
N SER A 106 -10.61 12.23 9.01
CA SER A 106 -11.38 12.34 10.26
C SER A 106 -12.42 11.22 10.37
N ASN A 107 -13.10 10.91 9.26
CA ASN A 107 -14.16 9.92 9.14
C ASN A 107 -13.69 8.44 9.13
N ILE A 108 -12.37 8.18 9.14
CA ILE A 108 -11.86 6.81 9.19
C ILE A 108 -12.29 6.14 10.51
N LYS A 109 -13.02 5.03 10.38
CA LYS A 109 -13.51 4.18 11.47
C LYS A 109 -12.47 3.13 11.86
N LYS A 110 -12.53 2.67 13.12
CA LYS A 110 -11.69 1.58 13.64
C LYS A 110 -11.75 0.34 12.73
N ILE A 111 -12.97 -0.06 12.42
CA ILE A 111 -13.31 -1.19 11.55
C ILE A 111 -14.18 -0.66 10.40
N ASP A 112 -13.83 -1.03 9.18
CA ASP A 112 -14.60 -0.77 7.97
C ASP A 112 -14.50 -2.00 7.07
N ARG A 113 -15.65 -2.57 6.70
CA ARG A 113 -15.72 -3.80 5.88
C ARG A 113 -15.39 -3.54 4.42
N ASN A 114 -15.45 -2.27 3.99
CA ASN A 114 -15.13 -1.86 2.63
C ASN A 114 -13.68 -1.36 2.50
N ASP A 115 -12.85 -1.61 3.50
CA ASP A 115 -11.46 -1.16 3.58
C ASP A 115 -10.53 -2.35 3.83
N GLY A 116 -9.31 -2.26 3.31
CA GLY A 116 -8.31 -3.31 3.35
C GLY A 116 -7.33 -3.21 2.18
N ILE A 117 -7.10 -4.33 1.50
CA ILE A 117 -6.23 -4.44 0.34
C ILE A 117 -7.08 -4.57 -0.92
N PHE A 118 -6.75 -3.74 -1.90
CA PHE A 118 -7.44 -3.68 -3.18
C PHE A 118 -6.53 -4.18 -4.29
N ARG A 119 -7.09 -4.90 -5.25
CA ARG A 119 -6.46 -5.17 -6.54
C ARG A 119 -6.95 -4.14 -7.56
N VAL A 120 -6.01 -3.53 -8.25
CA VAL A 120 -6.25 -2.58 -9.35
C VAL A 120 -5.88 -3.28 -10.66
N ASP A 121 -6.81 -3.35 -11.58
CA ASP A 121 -6.59 -3.79 -12.95
C ASP A 121 -6.06 -2.61 -13.77
N LEU A 122 -4.82 -2.73 -14.26
CA LEU A 122 -4.13 -1.60 -14.92
C LEU A 122 -4.62 -1.38 -16.35
N GLU A 123 -5.09 -2.43 -17.02
CA GLU A 123 -5.62 -2.35 -18.38
C GLU A 123 -7.01 -1.69 -18.40
N ASN A 124 -7.89 -2.14 -17.51
CA ASN A 124 -9.29 -1.70 -17.49
C ASN A 124 -9.53 -0.50 -16.56
N SER A 125 -8.53 -0.06 -15.80
CA SER A 125 -8.66 0.96 -14.75
C SER A 125 -9.81 0.66 -13.79
N THR A 126 -9.88 -0.57 -13.26
CA THR A 126 -10.89 -0.98 -12.27
C THR A 126 -10.23 -1.40 -10.95
N GLN A 127 -10.99 -1.35 -9.85
CA GLN A 127 -10.50 -1.75 -8.53
C GLN A 127 -11.50 -2.69 -7.85
N LYS A 128 -10.96 -3.68 -7.12
CA LYS A 128 -11.73 -4.61 -6.29
C LYS A 128 -11.09 -4.78 -4.92
N LEU A 129 -11.89 -4.76 -3.85
CA LEU A 129 -11.44 -5.17 -2.51
C LEU A 129 -11.23 -6.69 -2.52
N ILE A 130 -10.01 -7.14 -2.21
CA ILE A 130 -9.63 -8.56 -2.23
C ILE A 130 -9.36 -9.12 -0.83
N VAL A 131 -8.94 -8.28 0.12
CA VAL A 131 -8.80 -8.65 1.53
C VAL A 131 -9.34 -7.50 2.36
N SER A 132 -10.46 -7.71 3.04
CA SER A 132 -11.08 -6.73 3.94
C SER A 132 -10.52 -6.82 5.35
N PHE A 133 -10.68 -5.76 6.16
CA PHE A 133 -10.39 -5.88 7.59
C PHE A 133 -11.29 -6.90 8.30
N GLN A 134 -12.49 -7.20 7.77
CA GLN A 134 -13.34 -8.25 8.33
C GLN A 134 -12.66 -9.61 8.19
N ASP A 135 -12.14 -9.93 7.00
CA ASP A 135 -11.41 -11.18 6.74
C ASP A 135 -10.21 -11.32 7.69
N LEU A 136 -9.50 -10.21 7.94
CA LEU A 136 -8.36 -10.19 8.87
C LEU A 136 -8.78 -10.38 10.34
N LEU A 137 -9.92 -9.83 10.75
CA LEU A 137 -10.42 -9.99 12.12
C LEU A 137 -10.90 -11.40 12.40
N GLU A 138 -11.36 -12.12 11.39
CA GLU A 138 -11.81 -13.52 11.49
C GLU A 138 -10.63 -14.51 11.39
N LEU A 139 -9.54 -14.11 10.74
CA LEU A 139 -8.32 -14.91 10.63
C LEU A 139 -7.52 -14.89 11.93
N PHE A 140 -7.63 -15.95 12.73
CA PHE A 140 -6.95 -16.13 14.03
C PHE A 140 -7.10 -14.89 14.95
N PRO A 141 -8.33 -14.60 15.44
CA PRO A 141 -8.58 -13.43 16.28
C PRO A 141 -7.79 -13.49 17.59
N LYS A 142 -7.29 -12.33 18.03
CA LYS A 142 -6.65 -12.16 19.35
C LYS A 142 -7.49 -11.23 20.22
N PRO A 143 -7.52 -11.42 21.56
CA PRO A 143 -8.22 -10.51 22.47
C PRO A 143 -7.78 -9.04 22.33
N SER A 144 -6.50 -8.80 22.01
CA SER A 144 -5.97 -7.44 21.79
C SER A 144 -6.53 -6.73 20.56
N MET A 145 -7.27 -7.43 19.69
CA MET A 145 -7.95 -6.83 18.53
C MET A 145 -9.31 -6.23 18.89
N GLU A 146 -9.87 -6.54 20.06
CA GLU A 146 -11.19 -6.06 20.45
C GLU A 146 -11.19 -4.52 20.62
N GLY A 147 -11.96 -3.84 19.77
CA GLY A 147 -12.01 -2.39 19.74
C GLY A 147 -10.70 -1.72 19.28
N ALA A 148 -9.75 -2.46 18.70
CA ALA A 148 -8.48 -1.93 18.25
C ALA A 148 -8.61 -1.11 16.94
N TRP A 149 -7.59 -0.30 16.64
CA TRP A 149 -7.41 0.30 15.32
C TRP A 149 -6.59 -0.62 14.43
N HIS A 150 -7.07 -0.91 13.22
CA HIS A 150 -6.39 -1.81 12.28
C HIS A 150 -5.86 -1.07 11.06
N LYS A 151 -4.73 -1.55 10.53
CA LYS A 151 -4.16 -1.13 9.25
C LYS A 151 -3.40 -2.29 8.58
N VAL A 152 -3.31 -2.21 7.27
CA VAL A 152 -2.37 -2.99 6.45
C VAL A 152 -1.27 -2.07 5.95
N ASN A 153 -0.05 -2.57 5.82
CA ASN A 153 1.06 -1.88 5.17
C ASN A 153 2.10 -2.90 4.68
N HIS A 154 3.16 -2.44 3.99
CA HIS A 154 4.22 -3.30 3.46
C HIS A 154 3.67 -4.44 2.60
N ILE A 155 2.79 -4.10 1.65
CA ILE A 155 2.41 -5.04 0.60
C ILE A 155 3.68 -5.32 -0.23
N ASP A 156 4.00 -6.60 -0.42
CA ASP A 156 5.08 -7.05 -1.30
C ASP A 156 4.58 -8.23 -2.17
N ILE A 157 4.51 -8.05 -3.49
CA ILE A 157 4.08 -9.06 -4.48
C ILE A 157 5.26 -10.01 -4.75
N ALA A 158 4.99 -11.32 -4.75
CA ALA A 158 5.99 -12.34 -5.05
C ALA A 158 6.49 -12.19 -6.50
N PRO A 159 7.76 -12.53 -6.80
CA PRO A 159 8.32 -12.38 -8.14
C PRO A 159 7.55 -13.07 -9.28
N ASP A 160 6.80 -14.14 -8.99
CA ASP A 160 5.98 -14.87 -9.95
C ASP A 160 4.53 -14.35 -10.07
N ASN A 161 4.20 -13.25 -9.39
CA ASN A 161 2.87 -12.62 -9.35
C ASN A 161 1.72 -13.52 -8.88
N LYS A 162 2.00 -14.63 -8.17
CA LYS A 162 0.93 -15.53 -7.69
C LYS A 162 0.43 -15.18 -6.30
N ARG A 163 1.34 -14.75 -5.44
CA ARG A 163 1.05 -14.39 -4.05
C ARG A 163 1.58 -13.00 -3.71
N PHE A 164 1.08 -12.45 -2.63
CA PHE A 164 1.66 -11.28 -2.00
C PHE A 164 1.71 -11.46 -0.50
N MET A 165 2.64 -10.77 0.15
CA MET A 165 2.69 -10.63 1.59
C MET A 165 2.25 -9.23 2.01
N PHE A 166 1.82 -9.09 3.25
CA PHE A 166 1.55 -7.80 3.87
C PHE A 166 1.62 -7.88 5.39
N LEU A 167 1.81 -6.74 6.03
CA LEU A 167 1.77 -6.61 7.48
C LEU A 167 0.40 -6.12 7.92
N HIS A 168 -0.33 -6.97 8.65
CA HIS A 168 -1.50 -6.55 9.42
C HIS A 168 -1.05 -6.06 10.79
N ARG A 169 -1.39 -4.82 11.12
CA ARG A 169 -1.00 -4.17 12.37
C ARG A 169 -2.21 -3.60 13.07
N TRP A 170 -2.26 -3.73 14.39
CA TRP A 170 -3.29 -3.10 15.20
C TRP A 170 -2.73 -2.38 16.43
N LEU A 171 -3.49 -1.38 16.88
CA LEU A 171 -3.27 -0.66 18.13
C LEU A 171 -4.44 -0.95 19.05
N ASP A 172 -4.18 -1.61 20.18
CA ASP A 172 -5.22 -1.90 21.16
C ASP A 172 -5.73 -0.63 21.87
N ASN A 173 -6.70 -0.79 22.77
CA ASN A 173 -7.27 0.34 23.52
C ASN A 173 -6.27 1.02 24.48
N LYS A 174 -5.13 0.39 24.77
CA LYS A 174 -4.03 0.93 25.57
C LYS A 174 -2.96 1.61 24.70
N GLY A 175 -3.09 1.55 23.37
CA GLY A 175 -2.14 2.07 22.41
C GLY A 175 -0.95 1.14 22.15
N GLN A 176 -0.99 -0.11 22.62
CA GLN A 176 0.04 -1.11 22.34
C GLN A 176 -0.08 -1.56 20.89
N LYS A 177 1.07 -1.61 20.20
CA LYS A 177 1.18 -1.99 18.79
C LYS A 177 1.50 -3.47 18.66
N PHE A 178 0.73 -4.14 17.82
CA PHE A 178 0.94 -5.52 17.41
C PHE A 178 1.10 -5.59 15.89
N SER A 179 1.82 -6.60 15.41
CA SER A 179 2.08 -6.83 14.00
C SER A 179 2.14 -8.32 13.72
N ARG A 180 1.53 -8.72 12.61
CA ARG A 180 1.67 -10.06 12.04
C ARG A 180 1.93 -10.00 10.54
N LEU A 181 2.64 -11.00 10.05
CA LEU A 181 2.94 -11.19 8.63
C LEU A 181 1.97 -12.21 8.03
N ILE A 182 1.34 -11.83 6.92
CA ILE A 182 0.33 -12.63 6.24
C ILE A 182 0.69 -12.71 4.77
N THR A 183 0.38 -13.83 4.13
CA THR A 183 0.34 -13.95 2.67
C THR A 183 -1.06 -14.30 2.18
N ALA A 184 -1.33 -13.99 0.92
CA ALA A 184 -2.53 -14.40 0.20
C ALA A 184 -2.20 -14.59 -1.28
N ASP A 185 -3.04 -15.32 -2.00
CA ASP A 185 -3.07 -15.29 -3.46
C ASP A 185 -3.47 -13.89 -3.96
N VAL A 186 -3.04 -13.50 -5.16
CA VAL A 186 -3.29 -12.15 -5.70
C VAL A 186 -4.77 -11.82 -5.95
N ASN A 187 -5.66 -12.81 -5.90
CA ASN A 187 -7.12 -12.62 -5.91
C ASN A 187 -7.71 -12.40 -4.49
N GLY A 188 -6.90 -12.50 -3.43
CA GLY A 188 -7.28 -12.38 -2.02
C GLY A 188 -7.55 -13.70 -1.30
N SER A 189 -7.55 -14.84 -1.99
CA SER A 189 -7.79 -16.16 -1.37
C SER A 189 -6.57 -16.70 -0.63
N ASP A 190 -6.76 -17.81 0.07
CA ASP A 190 -5.70 -18.57 0.73
C ASP A 190 -4.82 -17.72 1.69
N LEU A 191 -5.52 -16.95 2.54
CA LEU A 191 -4.89 -16.17 3.60
C LEU A 191 -4.13 -17.09 4.56
N TYR A 192 -2.84 -16.84 4.72
CA TYR A 192 -1.96 -17.62 5.59
C TYR A 192 -1.12 -16.72 6.50
N VAL A 193 -1.20 -16.94 7.81
CA VAL A 193 -0.42 -16.19 8.81
C VAL A 193 0.95 -16.84 8.97
N LEU A 194 2.00 -16.15 8.52
CA LEU A 194 3.39 -16.64 8.57
C LEU A 194 4.07 -16.39 9.91
N ALA A 195 3.76 -15.27 10.57
CA ALA A 195 4.34 -14.91 11.86
C ALA A 195 3.38 -13.99 12.62
N ASP A 196 3.06 -14.36 13.87
CA ASP A 196 2.11 -13.64 14.73
C ASP A 196 2.61 -13.54 16.19
N GLU A 197 3.93 -13.49 16.40
CA GLU A 197 4.53 -13.28 17.72
C GLU A 197 4.62 -11.79 18.09
N ASP A 198 3.55 -11.06 17.78
CA ASP A 198 3.29 -9.63 18.03
C ASP A 198 4.24 -8.62 17.35
N MET A 199 5.40 -9.05 16.85
CA MET A 199 6.39 -8.19 16.19
C MET A 199 6.98 -8.84 14.95
N VAL A 200 6.66 -8.22 13.81
CA VAL A 200 7.35 -8.44 12.52
C VAL A 200 7.60 -7.08 11.87
N SER A 201 8.82 -6.89 11.36
CA SER A 201 9.22 -5.73 10.56
C SER A 201 10.21 -6.17 9.47
N HIS A 202 10.48 -5.28 8.50
CA HIS A 202 11.46 -5.50 7.43
C HIS A 202 11.40 -6.89 6.83
N CYS A 203 10.50 -7.08 5.88
CA CYS A 203 10.34 -8.33 5.16
C CYS A 203 10.35 -8.07 3.66
N ALA A 204 10.84 -9.04 2.90
CA ALA A 204 10.86 -9.03 1.45
C ALA A 204 10.85 -10.47 0.92
N TRP A 205 10.29 -10.67 -0.27
CA TRP A 205 10.41 -11.95 -0.94
C TRP A 205 11.87 -12.18 -1.33
N LYS A 206 12.44 -13.31 -0.92
CA LYS A 206 13.75 -13.76 -1.40
C LYS A 206 13.62 -14.40 -2.77
N ASN A 207 12.53 -15.12 -2.99
CA ASN A 207 12.09 -15.74 -4.24
C ASN A 207 10.57 -16.00 -4.14
N SER A 208 9.98 -16.69 -5.10
CA SER A 208 8.52 -16.93 -5.14
C SER A 208 7.97 -17.86 -4.04
N PHE A 209 8.83 -18.43 -3.20
CA PHE A 209 8.43 -19.40 -2.16
C PHE A 209 8.96 -19.07 -0.76
N GLU A 210 9.99 -18.22 -0.66
CA GLU A 210 10.66 -17.88 0.59
C GLU A 210 10.59 -16.38 0.87
N ILE A 211 10.31 -16.04 2.14
CA ILE A 211 10.36 -14.67 2.65
C ILE A 211 11.48 -14.58 3.70
N ILE A 212 12.26 -13.51 3.62
CA ILE A 212 13.16 -13.11 4.70
C ILE A 212 12.48 -12.00 5.52
N ALA A 213 12.49 -12.13 6.84
CA ALA A 213 11.85 -11.17 7.74
C ALA A 213 12.62 -10.98 9.04
N TRP A 214 12.58 -9.76 9.58
CA TRP A 214 12.94 -9.51 10.98
C TRP A 214 11.71 -9.70 11.86
N ALA A 215 11.67 -10.79 12.63
CA ALA A 215 10.53 -11.16 13.44
C ALA A 215 10.94 -11.69 14.82
N ARG A 216 10.01 -11.65 15.77
CA ARG A 216 10.12 -12.48 16.97
C ARG A 216 9.92 -13.94 16.63
N LYS A 217 10.55 -14.79 17.44
CA LYS A 217 10.42 -16.24 17.40
C LYS A 217 9.47 -16.70 18.49
#